data_AF-A0A4V6BFR9-F1
#
_entry.id   AF-A0A4V6BFR9-F1
#
_cell.length_a   1.000
_cell.length_b   1.000
_cell.length_c   1.000
_cell.angle_alpha   90.00
_cell.angle_beta   90.00
_cell.angle_gamma   90.00
#
_symmetry.space_group_name_H-M   'P 1'
#
loop_
_entity.id
_entity.type
_entity.pdbx_description
1 polymer ?
#
loop_
_entity_poly.entity_id
_entity_poly.type
_entity_poly.pdbx_seq_one_letter_code
_entity_poly.pdbx_strand_id
1 'polypeptide(L)'
;MPQSFSSVQGRTSRLLYGATCVAAFQGPLFFAAKRLRGANIVSRRPFYMIPKIIHYVWVGTSPKSELVERCIESWRRHLPGYEIVEWNNERFAELDNRYAREAFAAGKWAFVSDYIRLYTLSRYGGFYFDSDLEVTGDLERFRGHRFVTGFENYQGKFAPITALMAAEPGNGIVEELLAAYDGRSFLKANGKYDLSPNTDAITRHFQSRFGVTPPFHGSSTLTLAEGCTVFPSFFFCTPEDGRENFAIHHFNGSWIGNYSRKLTISLFGHRLSLVKKKRETSFDNLVGDRERLVFSKRLSPRFHLLLARRVNVPAVGPARQSNRG
;
A
#
# COMPACT_ATOMS: atom_id res chain seq x y z
N MET A 1 -77.57 39.05 8.74
CA MET A 1 -78.58 38.19 8.10
C MET A 1 -77.90 37.31 7.06
N PRO A 2 -78.25 36.03 7.04
CA PRO A 2 -77.36 35.02 7.62
C PRO A 2 -77.31 33.76 6.70
N GLN A 3 -76.54 32.71 6.99
CA GLN A 3 -76.90 31.52 7.80
C GLN A 3 -75.90 30.43 7.34
N SER A 4 -75.41 29.46 8.10
CA SER A 4 -75.73 28.97 9.44
C SER A 4 -74.82 27.76 9.74
N PHE A 5 -74.35 27.65 11.00
CA PHE A 5 -74.32 26.45 11.89
C PHE A 5 -73.68 25.12 11.39
N SER A 6 -73.03 24.24 12.16
CA SER A 6 -72.96 23.87 13.59
C SER A 6 -71.73 22.94 13.74
N SER A 7 -70.78 23.09 14.67
CA SER A 7 -70.74 22.73 16.10
C SER A 7 -70.87 21.23 16.46
N VAL A 8 -70.03 20.83 17.44
CA VAL A 8 -70.13 19.73 18.44
C VAL A 8 -69.47 18.38 18.05
N GLN A 9 -68.39 17.90 18.69
CA GLN A 9 -68.18 17.33 20.04
C GLN A 9 -68.72 15.89 20.26
N GLY A 10 -67.91 15.03 20.90
CA GLY A 10 -68.34 13.80 21.59
C GLY A 10 -67.67 12.52 21.07
N ARG A 11 -66.67 11.93 21.74
CA ARG A 11 -66.70 11.07 22.95
C ARG A 11 -67.26 9.64 22.75
N THR A 12 -66.35 8.68 22.97
CA THR A 12 -66.46 7.44 23.79
C THR A 12 -67.51 6.37 23.48
N SER A 13 -67.04 5.14 23.24
CA SER A 13 -67.30 3.92 24.06
C SER A 13 -66.75 2.70 23.28
N ARG A 14 -65.76 1.93 23.73
CA ARG A 14 -65.65 1.02 24.90
C ARG A 14 -66.41 -0.30 24.69
N LEU A 15 -65.72 -1.36 25.15
CA LEU A 15 -66.12 -2.75 25.43
C LEU A 15 -65.84 -3.77 24.31
N LEU A 16 -65.42 -5.01 24.59
CA LEU A 16 -64.75 -5.72 25.71
C LEU A 16 -64.93 -7.20 25.34
N TYR A 17 -63.91 -8.04 25.50
CA TYR A 17 -63.97 -9.47 25.88
C TYR A 17 -62.50 -9.94 25.83
N GLY A 18 -61.87 -10.48 26.87
CA GLY A 18 -62.26 -10.88 28.21
C GLY A 18 -61.20 -11.88 28.72
N ALA A 19 -60.96 -11.87 30.03
CA ALA A 19 -60.38 -12.93 30.87
C ALA A 19 -58.90 -13.34 30.62
N THR A 20 -57.95 -12.88 31.43
CA THR A 20 -57.46 -13.49 32.70
C THR A 20 -56.91 -14.92 32.57
N CYS A 21 -55.60 -15.11 32.80
CA CYS A 21 -55.13 -15.86 33.98
C CYS A 21 -53.61 -15.76 34.15
N VAL A 22 -53.20 -15.49 35.39
CA VAL A 22 -51.85 -15.57 35.93
C VAL A 22 -51.49 -17.03 36.16
N ALA A 23 -50.28 -17.45 35.79
CA ALA A 23 -49.59 -18.55 36.48
C ALA A 23 -48.07 -18.41 36.29
N ALA A 24 -47.39 -18.08 37.38
CA ALA A 24 -45.97 -18.31 37.56
C ALA A 24 -45.70 -19.82 37.65
N PHE A 25 -44.61 -20.30 37.04
CA PHE A 25 -43.96 -21.52 37.50
C PHE A 25 -42.44 -21.39 37.35
N GLN A 26 -41.78 -21.45 38.51
CA GLN A 26 -40.36 -21.71 38.66
C GLN A 26 -40.05 -23.18 38.34
N GLY A 27 -38.86 -23.49 37.81
CA GLY A 27 -38.27 -24.83 37.95
C GLY A 27 -37.47 -25.32 36.73
N PRO A 28 -36.27 -25.90 36.93
CA PRO A 28 -35.29 -26.15 35.87
C PRO A 28 -35.47 -27.53 35.22
N LEU A 29 -35.23 -27.64 33.91
CA LEU A 29 -35.02 -28.92 33.25
C LEU A 29 -33.52 -29.20 33.12
N PHE A 30 -33.03 -29.95 34.10
CA PHE A 30 -31.86 -30.81 33.98
C PHE A 30 -32.06 -31.79 32.83
N PHE A 31 -31.14 -31.81 31.85
CA PHE A 31 -30.83 -33.03 31.11
C PHE A 31 -29.31 -33.15 30.89
N ALA A 32 -28.74 -34.05 31.70
CA ALA A 32 -27.57 -34.90 31.47
C ALA A 32 -26.37 -34.33 30.69
N ALA A 33 -25.41 -33.76 31.42
CA ALA A 33 -24.02 -33.71 30.97
C ALA A 33 -23.44 -35.14 30.91
N LYS A 34 -23.36 -35.72 29.71
CA LYS A 34 -22.53 -36.90 29.47
C LYS A 34 -21.06 -36.46 29.55
N ARG A 35 -20.44 -36.77 30.68
CA ARG A 35 -19.02 -36.58 30.96
C ARG A 35 -18.20 -37.46 29.99
N LEU A 36 -17.83 -36.91 28.83
CA LEU A 36 -16.77 -37.48 28.00
C LEU A 36 -15.45 -37.29 28.74
N ARG A 37 -14.99 -38.37 29.38
CA ARG A 37 -13.65 -38.45 29.95
C ARG A 37 -12.67 -38.67 28.80
N GLY A 38 -11.60 -37.86 28.78
CA GLY A 38 -10.37 -38.19 28.07
C GLY A 38 -10.41 -38.06 26.56
N ALA A 39 -10.64 -36.86 26.05
CA ALA A 39 -10.01 -36.46 24.79
C ALA A 39 -9.00 -35.37 25.15
N ASN A 40 -7.72 -35.61 24.90
CA ASN A 40 -6.74 -34.53 24.80
C ASN A 40 -7.27 -33.57 23.73
N ILE A 41 -7.94 -32.49 24.15
CA ILE A 41 -8.20 -31.35 23.29
C ILE A 41 -6.81 -30.72 23.10
N VAL A 42 -6.04 -31.30 22.18
CA VAL A 42 -4.97 -30.55 21.53
C VAL A 42 -5.71 -29.39 20.89
N SER A 43 -5.57 -28.21 21.49
CA SER A 43 -5.97 -26.95 20.89
C SER A 43 -5.43 -26.95 19.46
N ARG A 44 -6.29 -27.27 18.49
CA ARG A 44 -5.95 -27.12 17.08
C ARG A 44 -5.94 -25.63 16.87
N ARG A 45 -4.76 -25.02 17.01
CA ARG A 45 -4.55 -23.67 16.49
C ARG A 45 -5.04 -23.70 15.03
N PRO A 46 -5.95 -22.81 14.62
CA PRO A 46 -6.30 -22.70 13.22
C PRO A 46 -5.00 -22.56 12.40
N PHE A 47 -4.83 -23.44 11.41
CA PHE A 47 -3.70 -23.34 10.49
C PHE A 47 -3.98 -22.16 9.57
N TYR A 48 -3.52 -20.99 9.99
CA TYR A 48 -3.41 -19.83 9.11
C TYR A 48 -2.34 -20.15 8.08
N MET A 49 -2.67 -20.00 6.81
CA MET A 49 -1.75 -20.31 5.72
C MET A 49 -1.76 -19.17 4.71
N ILE A 50 -0.73 -18.33 4.78
CA ILE A 50 -0.47 -17.34 3.73
C ILE A 50 -0.32 -18.08 2.39
N PRO A 51 -1.09 -17.73 1.34
CA PRO A 51 -0.97 -18.34 0.02
C PRO A 51 0.44 -18.23 -0.58
N LYS A 52 0.81 -19.18 -1.44
CA LYS A 52 2.08 -19.17 -2.20
C LYS A 52 1.97 -18.30 -3.44
N ILE A 53 1.68 -17.02 -3.23
CA ILE A 53 1.52 -16.02 -4.29
C ILE A 53 2.44 -14.84 -3.96
N ILE A 54 3.21 -14.40 -4.93
CA ILE A 54 4.06 -13.21 -4.86
C ILE A 54 3.43 -12.15 -5.75
N HIS A 55 3.04 -11.03 -5.16
CA HIS A 55 2.54 -9.85 -5.84
C HIS A 55 3.63 -8.79 -5.91
N TYR A 56 3.81 -8.19 -7.08
CA TYR A 56 4.63 -6.99 -7.22
C TYR A 56 4.03 -6.09 -8.31
N VAL A 57 4.43 -4.82 -8.31
CA VAL A 57 3.88 -3.81 -9.22
C VAL A 57 4.94 -3.40 -10.23
N TRP A 58 4.58 -3.44 -11.52
CA TRP A 58 5.39 -2.88 -12.60
C TRP A 58 4.50 -2.17 -13.62
N VAL A 59 4.10 -0.95 -13.28
CA VAL A 59 3.26 -0.07 -14.11
C VAL A 59 4.09 1.01 -14.81
N GLY A 60 3.50 1.63 -15.82
CA GLY A 60 4.17 2.59 -16.71
C GLY A 60 4.74 1.90 -17.94
N THR A 61 5.61 2.60 -18.66
CA THR A 61 6.16 2.14 -19.95
C THR A 61 7.66 1.85 -19.89
N SER A 62 8.29 2.05 -18.73
CA SER A 62 9.72 1.83 -18.58
C SER A 62 10.04 0.33 -18.52
N PRO A 63 11.12 -0.13 -19.19
CA PRO A 63 11.60 -1.49 -19.03
C PRO A 63 12.09 -1.70 -17.59
N LYS A 64 12.00 -2.94 -17.10
CA LYS A 64 12.59 -3.35 -15.83
C LYS A 64 14.10 -3.14 -15.87
N SER A 65 14.66 -2.64 -14.77
CA SER A 65 16.11 -2.50 -14.64
C SER A 65 16.75 -3.86 -14.35
N GLU A 66 18.06 -3.96 -14.57
CA GLU A 66 18.81 -5.17 -14.23
C GLU A 66 18.66 -5.55 -12.74
N LEU A 67 18.56 -4.57 -11.84
CA LEU A 67 18.33 -4.85 -10.42
C LEU A 67 16.98 -5.53 -10.21
N VAL A 68 15.91 -5.02 -10.83
CA VAL A 68 14.57 -5.59 -10.70
C VAL A 68 14.53 -7.00 -11.28
N GLU A 69 15.14 -7.22 -12.44
CA GLU A 69 15.24 -8.56 -13.05
C GLU A 69 16.01 -9.55 -12.16
N ARG A 70 17.13 -9.11 -11.56
CA ARG A 70 17.87 -9.93 -10.57
C ARG A 70 17.04 -10.24 -9.33
N CYS A 71 16.25 -9.28 -8.84
CA CYS A 71 15.35 -9.49 -7.71
C CYS A 71 14.29 -10.54 -8.07
N ILE A 72 13.60 -10.40 -9.20
CA ILE A 72 12.60 -11.38 -9.66
C ILE A 72 13.22 -12.78 -9.82
N GLU A 73 14.43 -12.86 -10.35
CA GLU A 73 15.14 -14.14 -10.51
C GLU A 73 15.48 -14.78 -9.15
N SER A 74 15.84 -13.98 -8.15
CA SER A 74 16.03 -14.47 -6.78
C SER A 74 14.74 -15.07 -6.22
N TRP A 75 13.57 -14.49 -6.53
CA TRP A 75 12.28 -15.02 -6.09
C TRP A 75 12.04 -16.41 -6.70
N ARG A 76 12.26 -16.58 -8.01
CA ARG A 76 12.10 -17.87 -8.68
C ARG A 76 13.03 -18.94 -8.10
N ARG A 77 14.28 -18.56 -7.81
CA ARG A 77 15.29 -19.47 -7.26
C ARG A 77 14.95 -19.96 -5.87
N HIS A 78 14.55 -19.06 -4.98
CA HIS A 78 14.35 -19.37 -3.56
C HIS A 78 12.90 -19.81 -3.25
N LEU A 79 11.94 -19.49 -4.12
CA LEU A 79 10.51 -19.74 -3.92
C LEU A 79 9.88 -20.46 -5.13
N PRO A 80 10.42 -21.63 -5.58
CA PRO A 80 10.01 -22.29 -6.83
C PRO A 80 8.54 -22.77 -6.87
N GLY A 81 7.88 -22.86 -5.71
CA GLY A 81 6.46 -23.23 -5.61
C GLY A 81 5.50 -22.05 -5.50
N TYR A 82 5.99 -20.81 -5.67
CA TYR A 82 5.18 -19.60 -5.55
C TYR A 82 4.79 -19.08 -6.93
N GLU A 83 3.51 -18.75 -7.10
CA GLU A 83 3.03 -18.03 -8.28
C GLU A 83 3.51 -16.58 -8.21
N ILE A 84 4.11 -16.07 -9.28
CA ILE A 84 4.52 -14.66 -9.36
C ILE A 84 3.51 -13.90 -10.22
N VAL A 85 2.82 -12.93 -9.61
CA VAL A 85 1.81 -12.07 -10.23
C VAL A 85 2.35 -10.65 -10.37
N GLU A 86 2.67 -10.28 -11.61
CA GLU A 86 2.98 -8.90 -11.97
C GLU A 86 1.71 -8.09 -12.15
N TRP A 87 1.54 -7.03 -11.36
CA TRP A 87 0.52 -6.01 -11.55
C TRP A 87 1.03 -4.95 -12.52
N ASN A 88 0.80 -5.22 -13.81
CA ASN A 88 1.13 -4.37 -14.94
C ASN A 88 -0.01 -3.38 -15.29
N ASN A 89 0.14 -2.62 -16.39
CA ASN A 89 -0.86 -1.64 -16.81
C ASN A 89 -2.24 -2.25 -17.11
N GLU A 90 -2.29 -3.48 -17.64
CA GLU A 90 -3.53 -4.15 -18.01
C GLU A 90 -4.32 -4.54 -16.76
N ARG A 91 -3.69 -5.23 -15.81
CA ARG A 91 -4.32 -5.56 -14.52
C ARG A 91 -4.67 -4.32 -13.70
N PHE A 92 -3.84 -3.28 -13.79
CA PHE A 92 -4.14 -2.01 -13.14
C PHE A 92 -5.40 -1.34 -13.70
N ALA A 93 -5.64 -1.43 -15.01
CA ALA A 93 -6.80 -0.84 -15.65
C ALA A 93 -8.13 -1.43 -15.15
N GLU A 94 -8.12 -2.66 -14.65
CA GLU A 94 -9.26 -3.35 -14.04
C GLU A 94 -9.57 -2.83 -12.62
N LEU A 95 -8.65 -2.09 -12.00
CA LEU A 95 -8.84 -1.55 -10.66
C LEU A 95 -9.62 -0.23 -10.70
N ASP A 96 -10.58 -0.11 -9.79
CA ASP A 96 -11.36 1.11 -9.60
C ASP A 96 -11.07 1.75 -8.24
N ASN A 97 -9.94 2.46 -8.17
CA ASN A 97 -9.60 3.28 -7.01
C ASN A 97 -9.10 4.65 -7.45
N ARG A 98 -9.73 5.71 -6.90
CA ARG A 98 -9.44 7.10 -7.25
C ARG A 98 -7.98 7.48 -6.99
N TYR A 99 -7.46 7.17 -5.80
CA TYR A 99 -6.09 7.49 -5.42
C TYR A 99 -5.09 6.85 -6.39
N ALA A 100 -5.24 5.56 -6.66
CA ALA A 100 -4.33 4.83 -7.54
C ALA A 100 -4.40 5.33 -9.00
N ARG A 101 -5.60 5.62 -9.52
CA ARG A 101 -5.78 6.19 -10.87
C ARG A 101 -5.16 7.58 -11.00
N GLU A 102 -5.37 8.45 -10.02
CA GLU A 102 -4.76 9.78 -9.99
C GLU A 102 -3.22 9.70 -9.89
N ALA A 103 -2.69 8.77 -9.08
CA ALA A 103 -1.25 8.53 -9.00
C ALA A 103 -0.67 8.00 -10.32
N PHE A 104 -1.36 7.09 -10.99
CA PHE A 104 -0.97 6.56 -12.29
C PHE A 104 -0.95 7.66 -13.35
N ALA A 105 -2.01 8.46 -13.44
CA ALA A 105 -2.10 9.59 -14.37
C ALA A 105 -0.99 10.64 -14.14
N ALA A 106 -0.54 10.80 -12.89
CA ALA A 106 0.54 11.70 -12.50
C ALA A 106 1.96 11.12 -12.71
N GLY A 107 2.09 9.88 -13.19
CA GLY A 107 3.38 9.22 -13.35
C GLY A 107 4.05 8.84 -12.02
N LYS A 108 3.25 8.58 -10.98
CA LYS A 108 3.71 8.36 -9.59
C LYS A 108 3.57 6.89 -9.19
N TRP A 109 4.34 6.05 -9.87
CA TRP A 109 4.23 4.58 -9.83
C TRP A 109 4.27 3.95 -8.44
N ALA A 110 5.16 4.41 -7.57
CA ALA A 110 5.24 3.83 -6.23
C ALA A 110 4.07 4.26 -5.31
N PHE A 111 3.32 5.31 -5.65
CA PHE A 111 2.03 5.58 -5.00
C PHE A 111 0.89 4.74 -5.62
N VAL A 112 1.05 4.26 -6.86
CA VAL A 112 0.14 3.21 -7.39
C VAL A 112 0.35 1.91 -6.61
N SER A 113 1.62 1.54 -6.33
CA SER A 113 1.93 0.32 -5.58
C SER A 113 1.52 0.38 -4.11
N ASP A 114 1.46 1.58 -3.50
CA ASP A 114 0.92 1.79 -2.16
C ASP A 114 -0.52 1.25 -2.01
N TYR A 115 -1.38 1.46 -3.00
CA TYR A 115 -2.74 0.89 -3.01
C TYR A 115 -2.73 -0.59 -3.40
N ILE A 116 -2.06 -0.94 -4.51
CA ILE A 116 -2.13 -2.31 -5.04
C ILE A 116 -1.64 -3.34 -4.01
N ARG A 117 -0.59 -3.05 -3.23
CA ARG A 117 -0.11 -4.01 -2.21
C ARG A 117 -1.20 -4.45 -1.24
N LEU A 118 -2.02 -3.48 -0.80
CA LEU A 118 -3.04 -3.70 0.21
C LEU A 118 -4.23 -4.39 -0.43
N TYR A 119 -4.61 -3.93 -1.62
CA TYR A 119 -5.64 -4.58 -2.44
C TYR A 119 -5.32 -6.06 -2.68
N THR A 120 -4.09 -6.39 -3.07
CA THR A 120 -3.69 -7.77 -3.38
C THR A 120 -3.68 -8.65 -2.15
N LEU A 121 -3.10 -8.16 -1.06
CA LEU A 121 -3.02 -8.91 0.19
C LEU A 121 -4.41 -9.11 0.83
N SER A 122 -5.30 -8.10 0.75
CA SER A 122 -6.70 -8.23 1.19
C SER A 122 -7.42 -9.29 0.35
N ARG A 123 -7.35 -9.18 -0.98
CA ARG A 123 -8.17 -9.98 -1.89
C ARG A 123 -7.68 -11.42 -2.06
N TYR A 124 -6.38 -11.60 -2.19
CA TYR A 124 -5.74 -12.87 -2.56
C TYR A 124 -4.84 -13.43 -1.46
N GLY A 125 -4.51 -12.63 -0.44
CA GLY A 125 -3.44 -12.96 0.50
C GLY A 125 -2.07 -13.00 -0.19
N GLY A 126 -1.17 -13.81 0.34
CA GLY A 126 0.14 -14.05 -0.25
C GLY A 126 1.20 -13.10 0.30
N PHE A 127 2.22 -12.87 -0.52
CA PHE A 127 3.37 -12.03 -0.23
C PHE A 127 3.39 -10.90 -1.25
N TYR A 128 3.50 -9.66 -0.79
CA TYR A 128 3.80 -8.51 -1.63
C TYR A 128 5.27 -8.14 -1.45
N PHE A 129 5.97 -7.95 -2.57
CA PHE A 129 7.34 -7.47 -2.63
C PHE A 129 7.43 -6.15 -3.40
N ASP A 130 8.22 -5.20 -2.89
CA ASP A 130 8.72 -4.13 -3.75
C ASP A 130 9.67 -4.72 -4.81
N SER A 131 9.70 -4.09 -5.99
CA SER A 131 10.42 -4.62 -7.16
C SER A 131 11.94 -4.73 -6.98
N ASP A 132 12.49 -4.09 -5.95
CA ASP A 132 13.90 -4.07 -5.57
C ASP A 132 14.17 -4.83 -4.26
N LEU A 133 13.26 -5.74 -3.87
CA LEU A 133 13.48 -6.71 -2.81
C LEU A 133 14.13 -7.98 -3.39
N GLU A 134 15.33 -8.31 -2.95
CA GLU A 134 15.98 -9.60 -3.26
C GLU A 134 15.61 -10.64 -2.21
N VAL A 135 15.25 -11.86 -2.61
CA VAL A 135 15.02 -12.98 -1.69
C VAL A 135 16.30 -13.81 -1.59
N THR A 136 16.70 -14.15 -0.37
CA THR A 136 17.95 -14.86 -0.05
C THR A 136 17.70 -16.22 0.60
N GLY A 137 16.45 -16.55 0.94
CA GLY A 137 16.07 -17.81 1.57
C GLY A 137 14.60 -18.16 1.40
N ASP A 138 14.23 -19.40 1.71
CA ASP A 138 12.85 -19.87 1.65
C ASP A 138 11.97 -19.18 2.70
N LEU A 139 10.74 -18.83 2.31
CA LEU A 139 9.76 -18.14 3.15
C LEU A 139 8.69 -19.07 3.74
N GLU A 140 8.75 -20.38 3.51
CA GLU A 140 7.74 -21.34 3.96
C GLU A 140 7.39 -21.21 5.45
N ARG A 141 8.41 -21.00 6.31
CA ARG A 141 8.23 -20.88 7.77
C ARG A 141 7.36 -19.69 8.18
N PHE A 142 7.25 -18.66 7.35
CA PHE A 142 6.46 -17.46 7.63
C PHE A 142 5.00 -17.62 7.23
N ARG A 143 4.64 -18.68 6.49
CA ARG A 143 3.27 -18.90 6.04
C ARG A 143 2.29 -19.27 7.15
N GLY A 144 2.79 -19.74 8.29
CA GLY A 144 1.98 -20.04 9.49
C GLY A 144 1.48 -18.80 10.25
N HIS A 145 1.79 -17.60 9.76
CA HIS A 145 1.31 -16.33 10.31
C HIS A 145 0.05 -15.87 9.58
N ARG A 146 -0.68 -14.94 10.19
CA ARG A 146 -1.82 -14.22 9.59
C ARG A 146 -1.36 -12.96 8.86
N PHE A 147 -0.31 -12.32 9.38
CA PHE A 147 0.33 -11.14 8.80
C PHE A 147 1.83 -11.16 9.13
N VAL A 148 2.66 -10.80 8.15
CA VAL A 148 4.13 -10.76 8.25
C VAL A 148 4.63 -9.48 7.61
N THR A 149 5.55 -8.81 8.28
CA THR A 149 6.45 -7.80 7.71
C THR A 149 7.76 -7.83 8.50
N GLY A 150 8.74 -7.02 8.12
CA GLY A 150 9.92 -6.72 8.93
C GLY A 150 9.99 -5.25 9.32
N PHE A 151 10.89 -4.95 10.25
CA PHE A 151 11.39 -3.58 10.41
C PHE A 151 12.23 -3.20 9.17
N GLU A 152 11.94 -2.07 8.57
CA GLU A 152 12.87 -1.42 7.64
C GLU A 152 14.00 -0.76 8.44
N ASN A 153 15.22 -0.85 7.93
CA ASN A 153 16.39 -0.12 8.45
C ASN A 153 17.02 0.67 7.32
N TYR A 154 16.66 1.95 7.21
CA TYR A 154 17.28 2.85 6.26
C TYR A 154 18.29 3.76 6.96
N GLN A 155 19.58 3.44 6.82
CA GLN A 155 20.69 4.23 7.40
C GLN A 155 20.55 4.43 8.92
N GLY A 156 20.16 3.39 9.65
CA GLY A 156 19.97 3.42 11.10
C GLY A 156 18.61 3.99 11.55
N LYS A 157 17.75 4.40 10.62
CA LYS A 157 16.38 4.81 10.92
C LYS A 157 15.44 3.62 10.70
N PHE A 158 14.78 3.24 11.78
CA PHE A 158 13.86 2.10 11.78
C PHE A 158 12.42 2.53 11.52
N ALA A 159 11.67 1.70 10.80
CA ALA A 159 10.21 1.77 10.68
C ALA A 159 9.63 0.35 10.79
N PRO A 160 8.45 0.14 11.41
CA PRO A 160 7.88 -1.19 11.65
C PRO A 160 7.24 -1.86 10.41
N ILE A 161 7.68 -1.48 9.22
CA ILE A 161 7.19 -1.97 7.93
C ILE A 161 8.33 -1.91 6.92
N THR A 162 8.44 -2.91 6.03
CA THR A 162 9.52 -3.01 5.02
C THR A 162 8.94 -3.33 3.64
N ALA A 163 9.81 -3.47 2.65
CA ALA A 163 9.52 -3.86 1.26
C ALA A 163 8.90 -5.26 1.09
N LEU A 164 8.73 -6.02 2.18
CA LEU A 164 8.02 -7.30 2.21
C LEU A 164 6.84 -7.19 3.18
N MET A 165 5.65 -7.47 2.67
CA MET A 165 4.44 -7.69 3.46
C MET A 165 3.82 -9.01 3.05
N ALA A 166 3.26 -9.77 3.98
CA ALA A 166 2.52 -10.98 3.65
C ALA A 166 1.30 -11.13 4.55
N ALA A 167 0.22 -11.71 4.06
CA ALA A 167 -1.00 -11.87 4.82
C ALA A 167 -1.87 -13.02 4.31
N GLU A 168 -2.71 -13.56 5.19
CA GLU A 168 -3.86 -14.35 4.75
C GLU A 168 -4.90 -13.44 4.05
N PRO A 169 -5.71 -13.97 3.11
CA PRO A 169 -6.82 -13.21 2.53
C PRO A 169 -7.78 -12.73 3.62
N GLY A 170 -8.27 -11.50 3.51
CA GLY A 170 -9.18 -10.91 4.50
C GLY A 170 -8.54 -10.61 5.86
N ASN A 171 -7.20 -10.52 5.95
CA ASN A 171 -6.53 -10.15 7.20
C ASN A 171 -6.97 -8.75 7.67
N GLY A 172 -7.46 -8.66 8.93
CA GLY A 172 -8.01 -7.42 9.47
C GLY A 172 -7.06 -6.20 9.46
N ILE A 173 -5.75 -6.40 9.63
CA ILE A 173 -4.77 -5.30 9.54
C ILE A 173 -4.73 -4.75 8.11
N VAL A 174 -4.69 -5.66 7.12
CA VAL A 174 -4.65 -5.28 5.71
C VAL A 174 -5.96 -4.60 5.29
N GLU A 175 -7.11 -5.11 5.74
CA GLU A 175 -8.42 -4.50 5.50
C GLU A 175 -8.50 -3.08 6.07
N GLU A 176 -8.08 -2.88 7.32
CA GLU A 176 -8.08 -1.55 7.97
C GLU A 176 -7.15 -0.57 7.24
N LEU A 177 -5.99 -1.03 6.77
CA LEU A 177 -5.06 -0.22 5.97
C LEU A 177 -5.62 0.11 4.58
N LEU A 178 -6.27 -0.85 3.93
CA LEU A 178 -6.88 -0.68 2.60
C LEU A 178 -8.04 0.31 2.65
N ALA A 179 -8.89 0.22 3.67
CA ALA A 179 -10.02 1.13 3.88
C ALA A 179 -9.60 2.60 3.98
N ALA A 180 -8.36 2.89 4.38
CA ALA A 180 -7.82 4.26 4.37
C ALA A 180 -7.65 4.86 2.95
N TYR A 181 -7.81 4.04 1.90
CA TYR A 181 -7.83 4.48 0.50
C TYR A 181 -9.26 4.68 -0.04
N ASP A 182 -10.29 4.36 0.73
CA ASP A 182 -11.69 4.61 0.36
C ASP A 182 -11.96 6.11 0.33
N GLY A 183 -12.35 6.62 -0.84
CA GLY A 183 -12.58 8.05 -1.06
C GLY A 183 -11.32 8.93 -0.98
N ARG A 184 -10.13 8.36 -0.73
CA ARG A 184 -8.87 9.11 -0.71
C ARG A 184 -8.53 9.61 -2.12
N SER A 185 -8.05 10.85 -2.20
CA SER A 185 -7.57 11.45 -3.44
C SER A 185 -6.07 11.70 -3.36
N PHE A 186 -5.36 11.31 -4.42
CA PHE A 186 -3.95 11.63 -4.60
C PHE A 186 -3.77 13.08 -5.04
N LEU A 187 -4.70 13.65 -5.81
CA LEU A 187 -4.71 15.06 -6.18
C LEU A 187 -5.54 15.89 -5.18
N LYS A 188 -4.86 16.61 -4.29
CA LYS A 188 -5.52 17.45 -3.27
C LYS A 188 -6.25 18.63 -3.91
N ALA A 189 -7.25 19.16 -3.20
CA ALA A 189 -8.04 20.31 -3.66
C ALA A 189 -7.20 21.57 -4.00
N ASN A 190 -6.02 21.70 -3.40
CA ASN A 190 -5.06 22.78 -3.70
C ASN A 190 -4.18 22.52 -4.93
N GLY A 191 -4.47 21.48 -5.71
CA GLY A 191 -3.74 21.08 -6.91
C GLY A 191 -2.40 20.37 -6.66
N LYS A 192 -2.04 20.08 -5.39
CA LYS A 192 -0.81 19.35 -5.04
C LYS A 192 -1.07 17.86 -4.89
N TYR A 193 -0.04 17.05 -5.17
CA TYR A 193 -0.09 15.61 -4.97
C TYR A 193 0.09 15.21 -3.49
N ASP A 194 -0.54 14.11 -3.10
CA ASP A 194 -0.35 13.46 -1.81
C ASP A 194 0.88 12.56 -1.80
N LEU A 195 2.04 13.16 -1.54
CA LEU A 195 3.33 12.46 -1.54
C LEU A 195 3.69 11.85 -0.18
N SER A 196 2.71 11.61 0.69
CA SER A 196 2.91 10.92 1.96
C SER A 196 3.21 9.44 1.70
N PRO A 197 4.39 8.92 2.11
CA PRO A 197 4.74 7.51 1.91
C PRO A 197 3.77 6.55 2.62
N ASN A 198 3.56 5.36 2.07
CA ASN A 198 2.84 4.28 2.78
C ASN A 198 3.47 3.96 4.15
N THR A 199 4.79 4.05 4.28
CA THR A 199 5.50 3.59 5.48
C THR A 199 5.09 4.44 6.67
N ASP A 200 4.94 5.74 6.46
CA ASP A 200 4.40 6.68 7.44
C ASP A 200 2.93 6.38 7.78
N ALA A 201 2.11 6.05 6.79
CA ALA A 201 0.69 5.73 7.01
C ALA A 201 0.52 4.44 7.82
N ILE A 202 1.24 3.39 7.45
CA ILE A 202 1.22 2.09 8.14
C ILE A 202 1.81 2.23 9.54
N THR A 203 2.90 2.97 9.70
CA THR A 203 3.49 3.24 11.03
C THR A 203 2.50 3.95 11.95
N ARG A 204 1.80 4.98 11.45
CA ARG A 204 0.74 5.66 12.23
C ARG A 204 -0.41 4.72 12.57
N HIS A 205 -0.80 3.85 11.64
CA HIS A 205 -1.81 2.84 11.90
C HIS A 205 -1.35 1.92 13.05
N PHE A 206 -0.12 1.39 13.00
CA PHE A 206 0.43 0.55 14.07
C PHE A 206 0.55 1.26 15.41
N GLN A 207 0.90 2.54 15.42
CA GLN A 207 0.88 3.39 16.62
C GLN A 207 -0.52 3.45 17.22
N SER A 208 -1.52 3.83 16.41
CA SER A 208 -2.89 4.05 16.90
C SER A 208 -3.60 2.76 17.31
N ARG A 209 -3.36 1.66 16.59
CA ARG A 209 -4.11 0.41 16.72
C ARG A 209 -3.47 -0.58 17.70
N PHE A 210 -2.15 -0.57 17.80
CA PHE A 210 -1.37 -1.57 18.55
C PHE A 210 -0.39 -0.93 19.57
N GLY A 211 -0.34 0.40 19.69
CA GLY A 211 0.53 1.07 20.64
C GLY A 211 2.02 1.01 20.29
N VAL A 212 2.37 0.79 19.02
CA VAL A 212 3.75 0.63 18.56
C VAL A 212 4.43 2.00 18.44
N THR A 213 5.06 2.48 19.50
CA THR A 213 5.66 3.84 19.54
C THR A 213 7.18 3.83 19.35
N PRO A 214 7.78 4.90 18.80
CA PRO A 214 9.23 5.05 18.76
C PRO A 214 9.84 5.22 20.17
N PRO A 215 11.14 4.94 20.36
CA PRO A 215 12.09 4.46 19.35
C PRO A 215 11.80 3.02 18.91
N PHE A 216 11.91 2.75 17.61
CA PHE A 216 11.72 1.41 17.07
C PHE A 216 13.02 0.61 17.20
N HIS A 217 12.95 -0.55 17.83
CA HIS A 217 14.08 -1.47 17.98
C HIS A 217 13.99 -2.56 16.90
N GLY A 218 14.73 -2.40 15.81
CA GLY A 218 14.66 -3.32 14.68
C GLY A 218 15.35 -4.68 14.88
N SER A 219 15.91 -4.97 16.05
CA SER A 219 16.62 -6.24 16.32
C SER A 219 15.74 -7.32 16.94
N SER A 220 14.51 -7.00 17.36
CA SER A 220 13.59 -7.93 18.00
C SER A 220 12.27 -8.06 17.23
N THR A 221 11.61 -9.20 17.42
CA THR A 221 10.28 -9.45 16.87
C THR A 221 9.23 -8.69 17.67
N LEU A 222 8.30 -8.04 16.97
CA LEU A 222 7.15 -7.36 17.53
C LEU A 222 5.87 -8.11 17.11
N THR A 223 5.00 -8.41 18.06
CA THR A 223 3.68 -9.03 17.81
C THR A 223 2.60 -7.94 17.85
N LEU A 224 1.87 -7.76 16.76
CA LEU A 224 0.77 -6.79 16.66
C LEU A 224 -0.55 -7.38 17.19
N ALA A 225 -0.81 -8.64 16.85
CA ALA A 225 -1.99 -9.41 17.24
C ALA A 225 -1.67 -10.90 17.11
N GLU A 226 -2.61 -11.79 17.47
CA GLU A 226 -2.43 -13.24 17.27
C GLU A 226 -2.05 -13.55 15.81
N GLY A 227 -0.90 -14.18 15.61
CA GLY A 227 -0.38 -14.53 14.29
C GLY A 227 0.07 -13.35 13.42
N CYS A 228 0.06 -12.11 13.91
CA CYS A 228 0.45 -10.91 13.16
C CYS A 228 1.79 -10.38 13.68
N THR A 229 2.85 -10.44 12.88
CA THR A 229 4.22 -10.28 13.36
C THR A 229 5.06 -9.35 12.48
N VAL A 230 5.80 -8.45 13.13
CA VAL A 230 6.86 -7.63 12.55
C VAL A 230 8.20 -8.25 12.98
N PHE A 231 8.97 -8.76 12.04
CA PHE A 231 10.25 -9.41 12.28
C PHE A 231 11.41 -8.41 12.34
N PRO A 232 12.57 -8.80 12.90
CA PRO A 232 13.76 -7.98 12.91
C PRO A 232 14.19 -7.53 11.50
N SER A 233 14.87 -6.39 11.40
CA SER A 233 15.29 -5.83 10.11
C SER A 233 16.23 -6.75 9.34
N PHE A 234 17.00 -7.57 10.02
CA PHE A 234 17.90 -8.52 9.37
C PHE A 234 17.20 -9.71 8.73
N PHE A 235 15.90 -9.93 8.98
CA PHE A 235 15.14 -10.97 8.28
C PHE A 235 14.79 -10.56 6.85
N PHE A 236 14.28 -9.33 6.64
CA PHE A 236 13.65 -8.91 5.39
C PHE A 236 14.09 -7.53 4.86
N CYS A 237 15.18 -6.99 5.38
CA CYS A 237 15.65 -5.65 4.99
C CYS A 237 17.18 -5.56 4.85
N THR A 238 17.91 -5.62 5.95
CA THR A 238 19.37 -5.36 5.96
C THR A 238 20.09 -6.50 6.65
N PRO A 239 20.86 -7.33 5.93
CA PRO A 239 21.54 -8.48 6.52
C PRO A 239 22.54 -8.04 7.59
N GLU A 240 22.74 -8.91 8.58
CA GLU A 240 23.73 -8.75 9.65
C GLU A 240 24.58 -10.02 9.72
N ASP A 241 25.89 -9.87 9.91
CA ASP A 241 26.82 -10.99 9.94
C ASP A 241 26.42 -12.02 11.01
N GLY A 242 26.40 -13.30 10.59
CA GLY A 242 26.04 -14.41 11.47
C GLY A 242 24.55 -14.52 11.82
N ARG A 243 23.68 -13.68 11.22
CA ARG A 243 22.22 -13.78 11.38
C ARG A 243 21.55 -14.35 10.14
N GLU A 244 20.43 -15.04 10.34
CA GLU A 244 19.59 -15.47 9.22
C GLU A 244 18.99 -14.27 8.49
N ASN A 245 18.97 -14.33 7.16
CA ASN A 245 18.34 -13.36 6.28
C ASN A 245 17.54 -14.10 5.22
N PHE A 246 16.38 -13.55 4.85
CA PHE A 246 15.46 -14.13 3.86
C PHE A 246 15.12 -13.16 2.74
N ALA A 247 15.27 -11.86 2.99
CA ALA A 247 15.21 -10.86 1.96
C ALA A 247 16.07 -9.63 2.29
N ILE A 248 16.52 -8.95 1.23
CA ILE A 248 17.29 -7.72 1.26
C ILE A 248 16.50 -6.65 0.52
N HIS A 249 16.29 -5.49 1.15
CA HIS A 249 15.72 -4.32 0.49
C HIS A 249 16.85 -3.46 -0.07
N HIS A 250 16.93 -3.30 -1.39
CA HIS A 250 18.01 -2.55 -2.04
C HIS A 250 17.84 -1.03 -1.99
N PHE A 251 16.69 -0.52 -1.53
CA PHE A 251 16.38 0.91 -1.45
C PHE A 251 16.65 1.66 -2.76
N ASN A 252 16.39 1.02 -3.89
CA ASN A 252 16.64 1.56 -5.22
C ASN A 252 15.90 2.89 -5.38
N GLY A 253 14.71 3.03 -4.82
CA GLY A 253 13.96 4.28 -4.76
C GLY A 253 13.80 4.93 -6.14
N SER A 254 13.51 4.16 -7.18
CA SER A 254 13.37 4.62 -8.57
C SER A 254 12.37 5.79 -8.75
N TRP A 255 11.43 5.96 -7.81
CA TRP A 255 10.50 7.09 -7.71
C TRP A 255 11.12 8.45 -7.33
N ILE A 256 12.33 8.48 -6.74
CA ILE A 256 12.98 9.72 -6.33
C ILE A 256 13.69 10.26 -7.57
N GLY A 257 13.24 11.42 -8.04
CA GLY A 257 13.90 12.10 -9.16
C GLY A 257 15.40 12.24 -8.91
N ASN A 258 16.21 11.93 -9.93
CA ASN A 258 17.67 11.89 -9.86
C ASN A 258 18.32 13.23 -9.49
N TYR A 259 17.55 14.32 -9.59
CA TYR A 259 17.98 15.67 -9.27
C TYR A 259 16.84 16.53 -8.73
N SER A 260 17.18 17.69 -8.19
CA SER A 260 16.23 18.77 -7.91
C SER A 260 16.75 20.09 -8.43
N ARG A 261 15.88 20.90 -9.04
CA ARG A 261 16.18 22.28 -9.38
C ARG A 261 16.01 23.13 -8.11
N LYS A 262 17.07 23.82 -7.71
CA LYS A 262 17.11 24.68 -6.51
C LYS A 262 16.81 26.13 -6.84
N LEU A 263 17.27 26.58 -8.00
CA LEU A 263 16.98 27.89 -8.55
C LEU A 263 16.64 27.72 -10.02
N THR A 264 15.70 28.52 -10.53
CA THR A 264 15.32 28.49 -11.93
C THR A 264 15.00 29.91 -12.39
N ILE A 265 15.74 30.40 -13.38
CA ILE A 265 15.50 31.68 -14.05
C ILE A 265 15.13 31.35 -15.50
N SER A 266 14.05 31.93 -16.00
CA SER A 266 13.63 31.73 -17.40
C SER A 266 13.66 33.06 -18.14
N LEU A 267 14.32 33.10 -19.29
CA LEU A 267 14.45 34.30 -20.11
C LEU A 267 14.56 33.91 -21.59
N PHE A 268 13.83 34.59 -22.48
CA PHE A 268 13.85 34.38 -23.94
C PHE A 268 13.78 32.90 -24.38
N GLY A 269 12.84 32.14 -23.83
CA GLY A 269 12.68 30.71 -24.15
C GLY A 269 13.77 29.79 -23.59
N HIS A 270 14.73 30.33 -22.85
CA HIS A 270 15.77 29.58 -22.16
C HIS A 270 15.48 29.51 -20.66
N ARG A 271 16.02 28.49 -20.02
CA ARG A 271 15.89 28.22 -18.60
C ARG A 271 17.27 27.92 -18.04
N LEU A 272 17.75 28.80 -17.17
CA LEU A 272 18.94 28.59 -16.36
C LEU A 272 18.52 27.98 -15.02
N SER A 273 19.09 26.83 -14.65
CA SER A 273 18.76 26.09 -13.44
C SER A 273 20.00 25.75 -12.64
N LEU A 274 19.97 26.00 -11.33
CA LEU A 274 20.90 25.36 -10.41
C LEU A 274 20.32 24.00 -10.02
N VAL A 275 21.02 22.93 -10.33
CA VAL A 275 20.58 21.55 -10.12
C VAL A 275 21.44 20.88 -9.05
N LYS A 276 20.77 20.36 -8.02
CA LYS A 276 21.37 19.49 -7.02
C LYS A 276 21.10 18.03 -7.41
N LYS A 277 22.14 17.27 -7.74
CA LYS A 277 22.05 15.81 -7.93
C LYS A 277 21.65 15.17 -6.60
N LYS A 278 20.68 14.25 -6.67
CA LYS A 278 20.25 13.41 -5.55
C LYS A 278 20.86 12.00 -5.62
N ARG A 279 21.35 11.59 -6.81
CA ARG A 279 21.99 10.29 -7.09
C ARG A 279 23.18 10.45 -8.02
N GLU A 280 24.09 9.46 -8.01
CA GLU A 280 25.07 9.27 -9.08
C GLU A 280 24.34 8.75 -10.33
N THR A 281 23.89 9.66 -11.18
CA THR A 281 23.36 9.34 -12.51
C THR A 281 24.19 10.01 -13.60
N SER A 282 24.27 9.33 -14.75
CA SER A 282 24.85 9.85 -15.98
C SER A 282 24.22 11.19 -16.37
N PHE A 283 25.02 12.04 -17.02
CA PHE A 283 24.72 13.45 -17.26
C PHE A 283 23.55 13.68 -18.22
N ASP A 284 23.16 12.67 -18.98
CA ASP A 284 22.30 12.80 -20.18
C ASP A 284 20.82 13.09 -19.86
N ASN A 285 20.38 12.90 -18.61
CA ASN A 285 18.96 13.05 -18.22
C ASN A 285 18.68 14.19 -17.21
N LEU A 286 19.52 15.23 -17.17
CA LEU A 286 19.32 16.38 -16.27
C LEU A 286 18.37 17.46 -16.81
N VAL A 287 17.83 17.25 -18.00
CA VAL A 287 16.96 18.16 -18.74
C VAL A 287 15.64 17.45 -19.02
N GLY A 288 14.49 18.12 -18.88
CA GLY A 288 13.19 17.46 -19.05
C GLY A 288 12.85 17.23 -20.52
N ASP A 289 11.85 16.37 -20.80
CA ASP A 289 11.48 15.93 -22.15
C ASP A 289 11.10 17.05 -23.14
N ARG A 290 10.85 18.27 -22.64
CA ARG A 290 10.51 19.48 -23.43
C ARG A 290 11.61 20.53 -23.43
N GLU A 291 12.82 20.12 -23.11
CA GLU A 291 13.96 21.00 -22.98
C GLU A 291 15.15 20.38 -23.72
N ARG A 292 15.94 21.21 -24.39
CA ARG A 292 17.20 20.81 -25.00
C ARG A 292 18.33 21.45 -24.24
N LEU A 293 19.28 20.65 -23.75
CA LEU A 293 20.46 21.17 -23.06
C LEU A 293 21.23 22.09 -24.03
N VAL A 294 21.48 23.31 -23.60
CA VAL A 294 22.33 24.28 -24.31
C VAL A 294 23.72 24.28 -23.69
N PHE A 295 23.79 24.27 -22.36
CA PHE A 295 25.05 24.31 -21.63
C PHE A 295 24.91 23.69 -20.24
N SER A 296 25.99 23.08 -19.75
CA SER A 296 26.09 22.64 -18.36
C SER A 296 27.48 22.93 -17.79
N LYS A 297 27.54 23.38 -16.53
CA LYS A 297 28.77 23.51 -15.76
C LYS A 297 28.65 22.79 -14.42
N ARG A 298 29.56 21.87 -14.13
CA ARG A 298 29.71 21.30 -12.79
C ARG A 298 30.29 22.36 -11.86
N LEU A 299 29.58 22.66 -10.77
CA LEU A 299 30.04 23.59 -9.73
C LEU A 299 30.68 22.82 -8.56
N SER A 300 30.17 21.62 -8.26
CA SER A 300 30.72 20.70 -7.26
C SER A 300 30.28 19.27 -7.58
N PRO A 301 30.69 18.24 -6.81
CA PRO A 301 30.16 16.88 -7.00
C PRO A 301 28.63 16.79 -6.99
N ARG A 302 27.96 17.65 -6.22
CA ARG A 302 26.50 17.61 -6.07
C ARG A 302 25.76 18.71 -6.83
N PHE A 303 26.41 19.80 -7.21
CA PHE A 303 25.75 20.97 -7.82
C PHE A 303 26.22 21.24 -9.25
N HIS A 304 25.25 21.50 -10.13
CA HIS A 304 25.46 21.78 -11.55
C HIS A 304 24.62 22.99 -11.96
N LEU A 305 25.18 23.84 -12.80
CA LEU A 305 24.44 24.90 -13.49
C LEU A 305 24.05 24.37 -14.88
N LEU A 306 22.77 24.44 -15.23
CA LEU A 306 22.23 23.98 -16.52
C LEU A 306 21.52 25.13 -17.21
N LEU A 307 21.86 25.38 -18.47
CA LEU A 307 21.07 26.21 -19.38
C LEU A 307 20.39 25.28 -20.38
N ALA A 308 19.07 25.31 -20.44
CA ALA A 308 18.29 24.55 -21.39
C ALA A 308 17.37 25.47 -22.20
N ARG A 309 17.21 25.20 -23.49
CA ARG A 309 16.23 25.86 -24.36
C ARG A 309 14.93 25.07 -24.28
N ARG A 310 13.81 25.75 -24.03
CA ARG A 310 12.49 25.12 -24.11
C ARG A 310 12.18 24.80 -25.56
N VAL A 311 11.78 23.56 -25.82
CA VAL A 311 11.34 23.12 -27.14
C VAL A 311 9.82 23.22 -27.14
N ASN A 312 9.27 24.06 -28.03
CA ASN A 312 7.84 24.07 -28.29
C ASN A 312 7.53 22.81 -29.11
N VAL A 313 6.98 21.79 -28.46
CA VAL A 313 6.32 20.70 -29.18
C VAL A 313 4.96 21.24 -29.59
N PRO A 314 4.60 21.29 -30.89
CA PRO A 314 3.25 21.66 -31.28
C PRO A 314 2.27 20.71 -30.60
N ALA A 315 1.17 21.24 -30.06
CA ALA A 315 0.11 20.42 -29.52
C ALA A 315 -0.32 19.43 -30.60
N VAL A 316 -0.31 18.13 -30.29
CA VAL A 316 -0.99 17.14 -31.12
C VAL A 316 -2.47 17.53 -31.08
N GLY A 317 -2.93 18.21 -32.13
CA GLY A 317 -4.34 18.53 -32.30
C GLY A 317 -5.15 17.24 -32.37
N PRO A 318 -6.44 17.26 -31.99
CA PRO A 318 -7.29 16.09 -32.08
C PRO A 318 -7.23 15.55 -33.52
N ALA A 319 -7.02 14.24 -33.64
CA ALA A 319 -7.03 13.53 -34.91
C ALA A 319 -8.30 13.95 -35.69
N ARG A 320 -8.11 14.56 -36.86
CA ARG A 320 -9.22 14.77 -37.80
C ARG A 320 -9.78 13.39 -38.10
N GLN A 321 -11.00 13.12 -37.64
CA GLN A 321 -11.81 12.05 -38.18
C GLN A 321 -11.93 12.31 -39.68
N SER A 322 -11.29 11.47 -40.49
CA SER A 322 -11.56 11.44 -41.91
C SER A 322 -12.94 10.83 -42.10
N ASN A 323 -13.96 11.67 -42.23
CA ASN A 323 -15.16 11.28 -42.95
C ASN A 323 -14.74 10.98 -44.39
N ARG A 324 -14.70 9.70 -44.75
CA ARG A 324 -14.91 9.26 -46.12
C ARG A 324 -16.33 8.72 -46.19
N GLY A 325 -17.15 9.42 -46.98
CA GLY A 325 -18.36 8.85 -47.56
C GLY A 325 -18.02 7.91 -48.71
#